data_AF-A0A3G9HYG8-F1
#
_entry.id   AF-A0A3G9HYG8-F1
#
_cell.length_a   1.000
_cell.length_b   1.000
_cell.length_c   1.000
_cell.angle_alpha   90.00
_cell.angle_beta   90.00
_cell.angle_gamma   90.00
#
_symmetry.space_group_name_H-M   'P 1'
#
loop_
_entity.id
_entity.type
_entity.pdbx_description
1 polymer ?
#
loop_
_entity_poly.entity_id
_entity_poly.type
_entity_poly.pdbx_seq_one_letter_code
_entity_poly.pdbx_strand_id
1 'polypeptide(L)'
;MSEDVLLKYFTFTQNSECDRNWLAIYIPVGVSKEYVARELNQTDYGDFPSVSEVNRNILRRLHYVLWQSQAKLTIEVNNLETLLMEVAQRSADQNNYILVIYGSRFSEELRELVYQPERHDAFSIHVDVSARGSRSLPFRINNCLIYLVLNSEQEFSLMVSAESFGELRLFRYPDGTLFNTFYRSSDDPLEGVMKTLWEIEMEITDTPVARFEHR
;
A
#
# COMPACT_ATOMS: atom_id res chain seq x y z
N MET A 1 -9.69 5.49 -12.00
CA MET A 1 -8.73 5.82 -10.92
C MET A 1 -7.47 5.02 -11.18
N SER A 2 -6.30 5.66 -11.17
CA SER A 2 -5.04 4.95 -11.36
C SER A 2 -4.81 3.97 -10.20
N GLU A 3 -4.55 2.71 -10.52
CA GLU A 3 -4.10 1.70 -9.57
C GLU A 3 -2.85 2.19 -8.82
N ASP A 4 -2.81 1.97 -7.50
CA ASP A 4 -1.68 2.36 -6.67
C ASP A 4 -0.43 1.59 -7.13
N VAL A 5 0.70 2.28 -7.18
CA VAL A 5 1.93 1.73 -7.77
C VAL A 5 2.41 0.48 -7.04
N LEU A 6 2.20 0.36 -5.72
CA LEU A 6 2.59 -0.85 -4.99
C LEU A 6 1.75 -2.06 -5.37
N LEU A 7 0.46 -1.87 -5.64
CA LEU A 7 -0.44 -2.98 -5.97
C LEU A 7 -0.12 -3.61 -7.33
N LYS A 8 0.47 -2.83 -8.25
CA LYS A 8 0.88 -3.30 -9.59
C LYS A 8 1.96 -4.38 -9.57
N TYR A 9 2.71 -4.49 -8.48
CA TYR A 9 3.77 -5.49 -8.36
C TYR A 9 3.24 -6.86 -7.91
N PHE A 10 2.00 -6.95 -7.42
CA PHE A 10 1.38 -8.23 -7.12
C PHE A 10 0.82 -8.91 -8.36
N THR A 11 0.89 -10.24 -8.37
CA THR A 11 0.08 -11.04 -9.29
C THR A 11 -1.31 -11.23 -8.70
N PHE A 12 -2.33 -10.70 -9.37
CA PHE A 12 -3.71 -10.82 -8.91
C PHE A 12 -4.34 -12.13 -9.38
N THR A 13 -4.83 -12.94 -8.43
CA THR A 13 -5.50 -14.21 -8.74
C THR A 13 -6.86 -14.28 -8.04
N GLN A 14 -7.84 -14.86 -8.75
CA GLN A 14 -9.16 -15.19 -8.19
C GLN A 14 -9.19 -16.70 -8.00
N ASN A 15 -9.26 -17.17 -6.76
CA ASN A 15 -9.36 -18.60 -6.47
C ASN A 15 -10.66 -18.89 -5.71
N SER A 16 -11.25 -20.05 -6.00
CA SER A 16 -12.41 -20.60 -5.30
C SER A 16 -12.00 -21.61 -4.22
N GLU A 17 -10.75 -22.07 -4.24
CA GLU A 17 -10.22 -22.99 -3.23
C GLU A 17 -9.71 -22.25 -1.99
N CYS A 18 -10.07 -22.82 -0.83
CA CYS A 18 -9.84 -22.25 0.48
C CYS A 18 -8.40 -22.51 0.97
N ASP A 19 -7.58 -21.46 1.08
CA ASP A 19 -6.30 -21.53 1.80
C ASP A 19 -6.53 -21.18 3.28
N ARG A 20 -5.82 -21.86 4.20
CA ARG A 20 -6.05 -21.74 5.64
C ARG A 20 -5.41 -20.50 6.28
N ASN A 21 -4.64 -19.73 5.52
CA ASN A 21 -3.86 -18.59 6.02
C ASN A 21 -4.46 -17.22 5.69
N TRP A 22 -5.77 -17.15 5.42
CA TRP A 22 -6.42 -15.89 5.09
C TRP A 22 -6.43 -14.90 6.23
N LEU A 23 -6.34 -13.63 5.84
CA LEU A 23 -6.59 -12.51 6.73
C LEU A 23 -7.93 -11.89 6.36
N ALA A 24 -8.85 -11.93 7.31
CA ALA A 24 -10.15 -11.29 7.20
C ALA A 24 -10.00 -9.76 7.38
N ILE A 25 -10.26 -9.00 6.33
CA ILE A 25 -10.35 -7.54 6.34
C ILE A 25 -11.81 -7.13 6.34
N TYR A 26 -12.14 -6.25 7.28
CA TYR A 26 -13.47 -5.66 7.40
C TYR A 26 -13.46 -4.22 6.89
N ILE A 27 -14.42 -3.90 6.02
CA ILE A 27 -14.67 -2.52 5.55
C ILE A 27 -16.04 -2.05 6.09
N PRO A 28 -16.07 -1.09 7.03
CA PRO A 28 -17.30 -0.41 7.44
C PRO A 28 -17.82 0.50 6.34
N VAL A 29 -19.13 0.47 6.10
CA VAL A 29 -19.85 1.53 5.39
C VAL A 29 -21.05 1.95 6.24
N GLY A 30 -21.12 3.23 6.59
CA GLY A 30 -22.28 3.79 7.29
C GLY A 30 -23.46 3.89 6.33
N VAL A 31 -24.64 3.42 6.75
CA VAL A 31 -25.85 3.46 5.93
C VAL A 31 -26.90 4.37 6.57
N SER A 32 -27.55 5.19 5.75
CA SER A 32 -28.57 6.12 6.24
C SER A 32 -29.93 5.46 6.41
N LYS A 33 -30.81 6.08 7.19
CA LYS A 33 -32.21 5.64 7.35
C LYS A 33 -32.96 5.54 6.03
N GLU A 34 -32.65 6.40 5.07
CA GLU A 34 -33.27 6.39 3.74
C GLU A 34 -32.85 5.15 2.95
N TYR A 35 -31.60 4.70 3.07
CA TYR A 35 -31.11 3.47 2.46
C TYR A 35 -31.83 2.25 3.05
N VAL A 36 -31.84 2.13 4.38
CA VAL A 36 -32.50 1.03 5.09
C VAL A 36 -34.01 0.98 4.78
N ALA A 37 -34.66 2.13 4.67
CA ALA A 37 -36.09 2.21 4.32
C ALA A 37 -36.39 1.85 2.86
N ARG A 38 -35.45 2.08 1.91
CA ARG A 38 -35.59 1.72 0.48
C ARG A 38 -35.42 0.22 0.26
N GLU A 39 -34.40 -0.38 0.87
CA GLU A 39 -34.04 -1.80 0.74
C GLU A 39 -35.09 -2.76 1.35
N LEU A 40 -35.98 -2.28 2.23
CA LEU A 40 -37.11 -3.07 2.73
C LEU A 40 -38.10 -3.50 1.62
N ASN A 41 -38.04 -2.88 0.42
CA ASN A 41 -38.95 -3.20 -0.68
C ASN A 41 -38.29 -3.49 -2.03
N GLN A 42 -36.97 -3.34 -2.18
CA GLN A 42 -36.26 -3.62 -3.45
C GLN A 42 -34.85 -4.14 -3.17
N THR A 43 -34.44 -5.18 -3.91
CA THR A 43 -33.08 -5.71 -3.95
C THR A 43 -32.24 -4.84 -4.90
N ASP A 44 -31.70 -3.72 -4.44
CA ASP A 44 -30.77 -2.91 -5.24
C ASP A 44 -29.35 -2.96 -4.66
N TYR A 45 -28.38 -3.27 -5.52
CA TYR A 45 -26.97 -3.49 -5.18
C TYR A 45 -26.19 -2.17 -5.05
N GLY A 46 -26.77 -1.15 -4.40
CA GLY A 46 -26.36 0.24 -4.52
C GLY A 46 -25.06 0.66 -3.82
N ASP A 47 -24.81 0.19 -2.59
CA ASP A 47 -23.82 0.84 -1.70
C ASP A 47 -22.69 -0.10 -1.24
N PHE A 48 -22.07 -0.82 -2.17
CA PHE A 48 -20.80 -1.50 -1.88
C PHE A 48 -19.67 -0.48 -1.70
N PRO A 49 -18.66 -0.77 -0.85
CA PRO A 49 -17.51 0.10 -0.69
C PRO A 49 -16.84 0.37 -2.05
N SER A 50 -16.47 1.62 -2.28
CA SER A 50 -15.81 2.00 -3.54
C SER A 50 -14.50 1.23 -3.74
N VAL A 51 -14.09 0.99 -4.99
CA VAL A 51 -12.79 0.37 -5.31
C VAL A 51 -11.62 1.09 -4.63
N SER A 52 -11.70 2.42 -4.49
CA SER A 52 -10.71 3.24 -3.78
C SER A 52 -10.59 2.85 -2.31
N GLU A 53 -11.72 2.61 -1.66
CA GLU A 53 -11.77 2.21 -0.25
C GLU A 53 -11.24 0.79 -0.04
N VAL A 54 -11.53 -0.12 -0.97
CA VAL A 54 -10.94 -1.47 -0.98
C VAL A 54 -9.42 -1.38 -1.12
N ASN A 55 -8.92 -0.67 -2.14
CA ASN A 55 -7.49 -0.48 -2.37
C ASN A 55 -6.78 0.14 -1.16
N ARG A 56 -7.39 1.14 -0.52
CA ARG A 56 -6.86 1.78 0.70
C ARG A 56 -6.69 0.77 1.83
N ASN A 57 -7.66 -0.14 2.03
CA ASN A 57 -7.59 -1.15 3.08
C ASN A 57 -6.53 -2.22 2.78
N ILE A 58 -6.41 -2.66 1.52
CA ILE A 58 -5.34 -3.58 1.08
C ILE A 58 -3.97 -2.94 1.31
N LEU A 59 -3.76 -1.69 0.86
CA LEU A 59 -2.51 -0.95 1.07
C LEU A 59 -2.19 -0.76 2.56
N ARG A 60 -3.19 -0.45 3.39
CA ARG A 60 -2.99 -0.35 4.85
C ARG A 60 -2.45 -1.67 5.41
N ARG A 61 -2.96 -2.81 4.94
CA ARG A 61 -2.46 -4.12 5.36
C ARG A 61 -1.05 -4.39 4.85
N LEU A 62 -0.78 -4.10 3.58
CA LEU A 62 0.57 -4.20 3.01
C LEU A 62 1.58 -3.43 3.87
N HIS A 63 1.28 -2.17 4.17
CA HIS A 63 2.17 -1.35 4.98
C HIS A 63 2.37 -1.89 6.40
N TYR A 64 1.35 -2.52 7.00
CA TYR A 64 1.48 -3.21 8.28
C TYR A 64 2.40 -4.43 8.19
N VAL A 65 2.26 -5.26 7.14
CA VAL A 65 3.12 -6.43 6.92
C VAL A 65 4.57 -5.99 6.69
N LEU A 66 4.80 -5.02 5.81
CA LEU A 66 6.13 -4.47 5.55
C LEU A 66 6.75 -3.85 6.81
N TRP A 67 5.96 -3.12 7.60
CA TRP A 67 6.44 -2.54 8.85
C TRP A 67 6.92 -3.59 9.85
N GLN A 68 6.19 -4.71 9.99
CA GLN A 68 6.58 -5.79 10.90
C GLN A 68 7.73 -6.67 10.36
N SER A 69 8.05 -6.56 9.08
CA SER A 69 9.06 -7.39 8.45
C SER A 69 10.46 -7.02 8.93
N GLN A 70 11.22 -8.02 9.36
CA GLN A 70 12.62 -7.84 9.71
C GLN A 70 13.44 -7.69 8.43
N ALA A 71 14.12 -6.56 8.26
CA ALA A 71 15.00 -6.35 7.13
C ALA A 71 16.31 -7.14 7.27
N LYS A 72 16.94 -7.48 6.14
CA LYS A 72 18.25 -8.14 6.10
C LYS A 72 19.34 -7.28 6.74
N LEU A 73 19.22 -5.95 6.61
CA LEU A 73 20.13 -4.97 7.18
C LEU A 73 19.34 -3.81 7.81
N THR A 74 19.85 -3.27 8.92
CA THR A 74 19.34 -2.04 9.54
C THR A 74 20.47 -1.02 9.60
N ILE A 75 20.21 0.20 9.14
CA ILE A 75 21.19 1.26 8.96
C ILE A 75 20.62 2.55 9.57
N GLU A 76 21.44 3.27 10.33
CA GLU A 76 21.05 4.57 10.87
C GLU A 76 21.38 5.67 9.86
N VAL A 77 20.42 6.56 9.61
CA VAL A 77 20.55 7.61 8.62
C VAL A 77 20.16 8.95 9.23
N ASN A 78 21.13 9.87 9.26
CA ASN A 78 20.99 11.16 9.92
C ASN A 78 20.68 12.30 8.94
N ASN A 79 20.85 12.08 7.63
CA ASN A 79 20.59 13.06 6.58
C ASN A 79 20.23 12.39 5.25
N LEU A 80 19.62 13.15 4.35
CA LEU A 80 19.18 12.66 3.05
C LEU A 80 20.34 12.15 2.19
N GLU A 81 21.51 12.78 2.22
CA GLU A 81 22.65 12.36 1.37
C GLU A 81 23.11 10.95 1.70
N THR A 82 23.17 10.62 2.99
CA THR A 82 23.49 9.28 3.45
C THR A 82 22.42 8.28 3.00
N LEU A 83 21.12 8.64 3.06
CA LEU A 83 20.05 7.79 2.53
C LEU A 83 20.25 7.51 1.04
N LEU A 84 20.47 8.55 0.24
CA LEU A 84 20.62 8.45 -1.21
C LEU A 84 21.83 7.60 -1.60
N MET A 85 22.97 7.80 -0.92
CA MET A 85 24.18 6.99 -1.14
C MET A 85 23.95 5.51 -0.82
N GLU A 86 23.36 5.21 0.35
CA GLU A 86 23.15 3.82 0.77
C GLU A 86 22.15 3.10 -0.14
N VAL A 87 21.13 3.82 -0.64
CA VAL A 87 20.18 3.30 -1.63
C VAL A 87 20.86 3.07 -2.97
N ALA A 88 21.62 4.03 -3.48
CA ALA A 88 22.35 3.90 -4.75
C ALA A 88 23.35 2.73 -4.73
N GLN A 89 24.07 2.56 -3.63
CA GLN A 89 25.00 1.44 -3.46
C GLN A 89 24.29 0.09 -3.45
N ARG A 90 23.10 -0.01 -2.83
CA ARG A 90 22.35 -1.27 -2.73
C ARG A 90 21.54 -1.60 -3.98
N SER A 91 21.15 -0.60 -4.76
CA SER A 91 20.48 -0.80 -6.04
C SER A 91 21.44 -0.85 -7.24
N ALA A 92 22.75 -0.96 -7.00
CA ALA A 92 23.77 -0.97 -8.04
C ALA A 92 23.72 -2.22 -8.95
N ASP A 93 23.09 -3.31 -8.49
CA ASP A 93 22.83 -4.52 -9.28
C ASP A 93 21.76 -4.32 -10.37
N GLN A 94 21.14 -3.13 -10.43
CA GLN A 94 20.09 -2.74 -11.37
C GLN A 94 18.80 -3.57 -11.28
N ASN A 95 18.60 -4.31 -10.19
CA ASN A 95 17.32 -4.95 -9.92
C ASN A 95 16.23 -3.91 -9.59
N ASN A 96 14.97 -4.30 -9.75
CA ASN A 96 13.85 -3.43 -9.45
C ASN A 96 13.60 -3.40 -7.94
N TYR A 97 13.82 -2.24 -7.34
CA TYR A 97 13.57 -2.01 -5.91
C TYR A 97 12.52 -0.93 -5.71
N ILE A 98 11.96 -0.91 -4.50
CA ILE A 98 11.08 0.14 -4.03
C ILE A 98 11.58 0.60 -2.68
N LEU A 99 11.90 1.88 -2.54
CA LEU A 99 12.15 2.54 -1.27
C LEU A 99 10.83 3.12 -0.75
N VAL A 100 10.25 2.45 0.23
CA VAL A 100 9.05 2.89 0.95
C VAL A 100 9.48 3.75 2.12
N ILE A 101 9.21 5.04 2.06
CA ILE A 101 9.59 6.03 3.08
C ILE A 101 8.37 6.30 3.96
N TYR A 102 8.48 5.97 5.24
CA TYR A 102 7.46 6.23 6.25
C TYR A 102 7.77 7.52 7.00
N GLY A 103 6.75 8.35 7.13
CA GLY A 103 6.81 9.60 7.87
C GLY A 103 7.03 10.81 6.97
N SER A 104 7.56 11.86 7.56
CA SER A 104 7.76 13.17 6.92
C SER A 104 9.24 13.52 6.76
N ARG A 105 10.15 12.77 7.39
CA ARG A 105 11.58 13.01 7.30
C ARG A 105 12.02 12.91 5.85
N PHE A 106 12.74 13.93 5.39
CA PHE A 106 13.27 14.08 4.04
C PHE A 106 12.22 14.26 2.94
N SER A 107 10.92 14.30 3.24
CA SER A 107 9.88 14.26 2.19
C SER A 107 9.89 15.50 1.30
N GLU A 108 10.17 16.68 1.86
CA GLU A 108 10.25 17.93 1.10
C GLU A 108 11.55 17.98 0.30
N GLU A 109 12.68 17.67 0.93
CA GLU A 109 13.99 17.64 0.27
C GLU A 109 14.02 16.64 -0.90
N LEU A 110 13.37 15.48 -0.74
CA LEU A 110 13.20 14.50 -1.82
C LEU A 110 12.32 15.02 -2.96
N ARG A 111 11.26 15.80 -2.67
CA ARG A 111 10.44 16.44 -3.71
C ARG A 111 11.20 17.50 -4.46
N GLU A 112 12.07 18.24 -3.77
CA GLU A 112 12.90 19.29 -4.35
C GLU A 112 14.04 18.75 -5.24
N LEU A 113 14.50 17.51 -5.01
CA LEU A 113 15.56 16.89 -5.83
C LEU A 113 15.24 16.87 -7.33
N VAL A 114 13.97 16.84 -7.73
CA VAL A 114 13.55 16.93 -9.14
C VAL A 114 14.11 18.18 -9.82
N TYR A 115 14.26 19.27 -9.06
CA TYR A 115 14.73 20.57 -9.55
C TYR A 115 16.25 20.78 -9.35
N GLN A 116 16.98 19.78 -8.88
CA GLN A 116 18.43 19.84 -8.58
C GLN A 116 19.22 18.85 -9.46
N PRO A 117 19.21 19.00 -10.80
CA PRO A 117 19.85 18.06 -11.72
C PRO A 117 21.35 17.88 -11.47
N GLU A 118 22.03 18.90 -10.95
CA GLU A 118 23.44 18.85 -10.58
C GLU A 118 23.76 17.78 -9.51
N ARG A 119 22.76 17.34 -8.73
CA ARG A 119 22.93 16.28 -7.72
C ARG A 119 22.60 14.89 -8.28
N HIS A 120 22.04 14.79 -9.48
CA HIS A 120 21.51 13.52 -9.97
C HIS A 120 22.61 12.50 -10.24
N ASP A 121 23.68 12.92 -10.91
CA ASP A 121 24.81 12.04 -11.23
C ASP A 121 25.47 11.48 -9.97
N ALA A 122 25.60 12.29 -8.91
CA ALA A 122 26.24 11.89 -7.65
C ALA A 122 25.50 10.75 -6.93
N PHE A 123 24.19 10.64 -7.13
CA PHE A 123 23.34 9.65 -6.47
C PHE A 123 22.69 8.67 -7.45
N SER A 124 23.16 8.60 -8.69
CA SER A 124 22.56 7.74 -9.73
C SER A 124 21.04 7.98 -9.90
N ILE A 125 20.61 9.24 -9.83
CA ILE A 125 19.20 9.60 -9.98
C ILE A 125 18.84 9.70 -11.47
N HIS A 126 17.70 9.13 -11.82
CA HIS A 126 17.14 9.19 -13.17
C HIS A 126 15.70 9.69 -13.12
N VAL A 127 15.38 10.72 -13.92
CA VAL A 127 14.01 11.21 -14.04
C VAL A 127 13.16 10.14 -14.72
N ASP A 128 12.07 9.72 -14.06
CA ASP A 128 11.11 8.76 -14.56
C ASP A 128 9.71 9.33 -14.36
N VAL A 129 9.19 9.99 -15.39
CA VAL A 129 7.86 10.58 -15.36
C VAL A 129 6.77 9.51 -15.23
N SER A 130 7.03 8.28 -15.70
CA SER A 130 6.07 7.17 -15.61
C SER A 130 5.91 6.66 -14.18
N ALA A 131 6.92 6.86 -13.33
CA ALA A 131 6.86 6.55 -11.90
C ALA A 131 5.99 7.53 -11.11
N ARG A 132 5.61 8.68 -11.68
CA ARG A 132 4.84 9.70 -10.96
C ARG A 132 3.47 9.17 -10.53
N GLY A 133 3.20 9.27 -9.23
CA GLY A 133 1.92 8.89 -8.64
C GLY A 133 1.53 9.82 -7.49
N SER A 134 0.40 9.55 -6.86
CA SER A 134 -0.04 10.29 -5.66
C SER A 134 0.96 10.16 -4.50
N ARG A 135 1.72 9.06 -4.48
CA ARG A 135 2.69 8.73 -3.43
C ARG A 135 4.10 8.46 -3.95
N SER A 136 4.30 8.32 -5.26
CA SER A 136 5.61 8.05 -5.85
C SER A 136 6.20 9.28 -6.53
N LEU A 137 7.52 9.43 -6.38
CA LEU A 137 8.26 10.55 -6.96
C LEU A 137 8.55 10.33 -8.45
N PRO A 138 8.69 11.39 -9.26
CA PRO A 138 8.92 11.30 -10.70
C PRO A 138 10.41 11.04 -11.05
N PHE A 139 11.11 10.30 -10.20
CA PHE A 139 12.50 9.88 -10.41
C PHE A 139 12.80 8.60 -9.64
N ARG A 140 13.91 7.97 -10.01
CA ARG A 140 14.45 6.75 -9.40
C ARG A 140 15.90 6.93 -9.01
N ILE A 141 16.39 6.06 -8.13
CA ILE A 141 17.82 5.89 -7.81
C ILE A 141 18.25 4.54 -8.37
N ASN A 142 19.07 4.52 -9.43
CA ASN A 142 19.15 3.37 -10.35
C ASN A 142 17.72 2.95 -10.78
N ASN A 143 17.38 1.67 -10.62
CA ASN A 143 16.02 1.15 -10.84
C ASN A 143 15.11 1.19 -9.59
N CYS A 144 15.54 1.84 -8.51
CA CYS A 144 14.77 1.94 -7.27
C CYS A 144 13.71 3.05 -7.33
N LEU A 145 12.43 2.68 -7.25
CA LEU A 145 11.29 3.59 -7.13
C LEU A 145 11.22 4.20 -5.73
N ILE A 146 10.95 5.50 -5.61
CA ILE A 146 10.71 6.16 -4.32
C ILE A 146 9.20 6.31 -4.07
N TYR A 147 8.71 5.72 -2.98
CA TYR A 147 7.29 5.73 -2.58
C TYR A 147 7.14 6.30 -1.17
N LEU A 148 6.27 7.29 -1.01
CA LEU A 148 6.07 8.07 0.23
C LEU A 148 4.78 7.64 0.96
N VAL A 149 4.92 7.23 2.21
CA VAL A 149 3.83 6.96 3.17
C VAL A 149 3.77 8.12 4.16
N LEU A 150 3.15 9.20 3.70
CA LEU A 150 2.91 10.40 4.52
C LEU A 150 1.89 10.09 5.62
N ASN A 151 2.01 10.76 6.77
CA ASN A 151 1.17 10.57 7.96
C ASN A 151 1.42 9.28 8.76
N SER A 152 2.61 8.69 8.63
CA SER A 152 3.10 7.69 9.58
C SER A 152 3.73 8.41 10.78
N GLU A 153 3.43 7.97 12.00
CA GLU A 153 4.10 8.46 13.21
C GLU A 153 5.54 7.95 13.32
N GLN A 154 5.84 6.85 12.64
CA GLN A 154 7.18 6.30 12.58
C GLN A 154 7.96 6.91 11.41
N GLU A 155 9.23 7.22 11.68
CA GLU A 155 10.17 7.82 10.74
C GLU A 155 11.26 6.79 10.38
N PHE A 156 11.06 6.09 9.27
CA PHE A 156 12.05 5.14 8.73
C PHE A 156 11.78 4.88 7.24
N SER A 157 12.73 4.28 6.54
CA SER A 157 12.53 3.79 5.17
C SER A 157 12.79 2.29 5.08
N LEU A 158 12.07 1.60 4.19
CA LEU A 158 12.30 0.21 3.84
C LEU A 158 12.60 0.09 2.36
N MET A 159 13.72 -0.54 2.04
CA MET A 159 14.04 -0.95 0.67
C MET A 159 13.58 -2.39 0.47
N VAL A 160 12.66 -2.60 -0.45
CA VAL A 160 12.09 -3.91 -0.79
C VAL A 160 12.36 -4.23 -2.25
N SER A 161 12.60 -5.51 -2.56
CA SER A 161 12.63 -5.96 -3.96
C SER A 161 11.22 -5.90 -4.53
N ALA A 162 11.05 -5.37 -5.74
CA ALA A 162 9.77 -5.42 -6.43
C ALA A 162 9.32 -6.87 -6.68
N GLU A 163 10.26 -7.80 -6.83
CA GLU A 163 9.99 -9.23 -7.01
C GLU A 163 9.53 -9.93 -5.71
N SER A 164 9.65 -9.26 -4.56
CA SER A 164 9.12 -9.80 -3.30
C SER A 164 7.59 -9.75 -3.21
N PHE A 165 6.94 -9.01 -4.10
CA PHE A 165 5.49 -8.90 -4.18
C PHE A 165 4.96 -10.11 -4.94
N GLY A 166 4.50 -11.12 -4.20
CA GLY A 166 4.02 -12.38 -4.76
C GLY A 166 2.57 -12.28 -5.23
N GLU A 167 1.74 -13.19 -4.74
CA GLU A 167 0.31 -13.18 -5.04
C GLU A 167 -0.52 -12.30 -4.10
N LEU A 168 -1.52 -11.64 -4.66
CA LEU A 168 -2.62 -11.02 -3.92
C LEU A 168 -3.93 -11.69 -4.35
N ARG A 169 -4.52 -12.47 -3.43
CA ARG A 169 -5.79 -13.17 -3.65
C ARG A 169 -6.90 -12.48 -2.90
N LEU A 170 -8.05 -12.37 -3.57
CA LEU A 170 -9.31 -12.01 -2.95
C LEU A 170 -10.24 -13.22 -3.04
N PHE A 171 -10.60 -13.79 -1.90
CA PHE A 171 -11.59 -14.87 -1.89
C PHE A 171 -12.96 -14.32 -2.30
N ARG A 172 -13.68 -15.14 -3.07
CA ARG A 172 -15.07 -14.90 -3.45
C ARG A 172 -15.86 -16.17 -3.15
N TYR A 173 -17.08 -16.00 -2.65
CA TYR A 173 -17.99 -17.12 -2.49
C TYR A 173 -18.31 -17.76 -3.86
N PRO A 174 -18.77 -19.03 -3.91
CA PRO A 174 -19.05 -19.73 -5.17
C PRO A 174 -20.04 -19.02 -6.09
N ASP A 175 -20.93 -18.19 -5.52
CA ASP A 175 -21.88 -17.34 -6.24
C ASP A 175 -21.27 -15.99 -6.70
N GLY A 176 -19.96 -15.82 -6.51
CA GLY A 176 -19.21 -14.60 -6.82
C GLY A 176 -19.41 -13.47 -5.82
N THR A 177 -20.16 -13.69 -4.74
CA THR A 177 -20.51 -12.64 -3.77
C THR A 177 -19.45 -12.43 -2.71
N LEU A 178 -19.61 -11.34 -1.96
CA LEU A 178 -18.84 -10.98 -0.77
C LEU A 178 -19.77 -11.07 0.43
N PHE A 179 -19.24 -11.49 1.58
CA PHE A 179 -20.04 -11.54 2.79
C PHE A 179 -20.30 -10.12 3.31
N ASN A 180 -21.57 -9.77 3.44
CA ASN A 180 -22.01 -8.50 4.03
C ASN A 180 -22.91 -8.78 5.23
N THR A 181 -22.67 -8.05 6.33
CA THR A 181 -23.57 -8.06 7.49
C THR A 181 -23.96 -6.65 7.87
N PHE A 182 -25.20 -6.46 8.30
CA PHE A 182 -25.69 -5.19 8.82
C PHE A 182 -25.89 -5.28 10.34
N TYR A 183 -25.59 -4.22 11.06
CA TYR A 183 -25.96 -4.10 12.48
C TYR A 183 -26.33 -2.66 12.84
N ARG A 184 -27.22 -2.51 13.83
CA ARG A 184 -27.64 -1.21 14.37
C ARG A 184 -26.48 -0.53 15.08
N SER A 185 -26.16 0.70 14.71
CA SER A 185 -25.06 1.47 15.30
C SER A 185 -25.50 2.57 16.27
N SER A 186 -26.78 2.92 16.29
CA SER A 186 -27.36 3.93 17.19
C SER A 186 -28.67 3.43 17.81
N ASP A 187 -29.42 4.29 18.50
CA ASP A 187 -30.76 3.97 19.02
C ASP A 187 -31.87 4.06 17.96
N ASP A 188 -31.59 4.73 16.83
CA ASP A 188 -32.48 4.74 15.69
C ASP A 188 -32.46 3.33 15.02
N PRO A 189 -33.60 2.62 14.94
CA PRO A 189 -33.67 1.30 14.31
C PRO A 189 -33.36 1.31 12.81
N LEU A 190 -33.35 2.48 12.16
CA LEU A 190 -33.07 2.64 10.74
C LEU A 190 -31.64 3.13 10.46
N GLU A 191 -30.83 3.41 11.48
CA GLU A 191 -29.41 3.72 11.29
C GLU A 191 -28.52 2.53 11.64
N GLY A 192 -27.50 2.30 10.81
CA GLY A 192 -26.58 1.20 11.04
C GLY A 192 -25.29 1.27 10.25
N VAL A 193 -24.51 0.22 10.42
CA VAL A 193 -23.26 0.02 9.70
C VAL A 193 -23.36 -1.30 8.96
N MET A 194 -23.19 -1.23 7.65
CA MET A 194 -22.93 -2.39 6.82
C MET A 194 -21.44 -2.73 6.88
N LYS A 195 -21.13 -4.00 7.08
CA LYS A 195 -19.78 -4.52 7.11
C LYS A 195 -19.58 -5.45 5.93
N THR A 196 -18.72 -5.08 4.99
CA THR A 196 -18.24 -6.00 3.96
C THR A 196 -17.00 -6.70 4.49
N LEU A 197 -17.03 -8.03 4.50
CA LEU A 197 -15.89 -8.87 4.84
C LEU A 197 -15.20 -9.33 3.55
N TRP A 198 -13.90 -9.06 3.49
CA TRP A 198 -13.01 -9.54 2.45
C TRP A 198 -12.01 -10.48 3.08
N GLU A 199 -11.88 -11.67 2.55
CA GLU A 199 -10.78 -12.56 2.92
C GLU A 199 -9.69 -12.38 1.87
N ILE A 200 -8.57 -11.83 2.33
CA ILE A 200 -7.43 -11.57 1.47
C ILE A 200 -6.28 -12.49 1.86
N GLU A 201 -5.56 -12.95 0.85
CA GLU A 201 -4.25 -13.55 0.99
C GLU A 201 -3.25 -12.63 0.31
N MET A 202 -2.21 -12.24 1.04
CA MET A 202 -1.17 -11.34 0.54
C MET A 202 0.18 -11.96 0.83
N GLU A 203 0.93 -12.22 -0.22
CA GLU A 203 2.22 -12.87 -0.15
C GLU A 203 3.36 -11.86 -0.37
N ILE A 204 4.23 -11.74 0.64
CA ILE A 204 5.52 -11.08 0.52
C ILE A 204 6.58 -12.18 0.63
N THR A 205 7.21 -12.54 -0.48
CA THR A 205 8.02 -13.76 -0.62
C THR A 205 9.43 -13.64 -0.06
N ASP A 206 9.90 -12.41 0.17
CA ASP A 206 11.25 -12.13 0.68
C ASP A 206 11.22 -10.99 1.70
N THR A 207 12.22 -10.95 2.56
CA THR A 207 12.36 -9.89 3.55
C THR A 207 12.92 -8.61 2.92
N PRO A 208 12.59 -7.43 3.49
CA PRO A 208 13.16 -6.16 3.04
C PRO A 208 14.69 -6.20 3.01
N VAL A 209 15.28 -5.66 1.95
CA VAL A 209 16.75 -5.62 1.75
C VAL A 209 17.42 -4.78 2.82
N ALA A 210 16.85 -3.62 3.13
CA ALA A 210 17.38 -2.71 4.13
C ALA A 210 16.27 -1.93 4.82
N ARG A 211 16.50 -1.62 6.08
CA ARG A 211 15.74 -0.67 6.90
C ARG A 211 16.64 0.49 7.28
N PHE A 212 16.19 1.70 6.97
CA PHE A 212 16.89 2.94 7.28
C PHE A 212 16.16 3.64 8.42
N GLU A 213 16.74 3.65 9.62
CA GLU A 213 16.20 4.37 10.76
C GLU A 213 16.55 5.85 10.64
N HIS A 214 15.53 6.71 10.59
CA HIS A 214 15.73 8.14 10.48
C HIS A 214 15.99 8.72 11.87
N ARG A 215 17.23 9.11 12.16
CA ARG A 215 17.61 9.72 13.43
C ARG A 215 17.92 11.22 13.31
#